data_AF-A0A1F5PL39-F1
#
_entry.id   AF-A0A1F5PL39-F1
#
_cell.length_a   1.000
_cell.length_b   1.000
_cell.length_c   1.000
_cell.angle_alpha   90.00
_cell.angle_beta   90.00
_cell.angle_gamma   90.00
#
_symmetry.space_group_name_H-M   'P 1'
#
loop_
_entity.id
_entity.type
_entity.pdbx_description
1 polymer ?
#
loop_
_entity_poly.entity_id
_entity_poly.type
_entity_poly.pdbx_seq_one_letter_code
_entity_poly.pdbx_strand_id
1 'polypeptide(L)'
;MDIKRQFKKHAEQHIHSPAHALADELSNKFSDKRHFGFYLKLALTHDHGFLRRIAGEVLESKTTRKPGALFAYLLKKNRNPDESQGLNKDAENSPSPKSDPK
;
A
#
# COMPACT_ATOMS: atom_id res chain seq x y z
N MET A 1 19.03 30.68 -25.91
CA MET A 1 17.67 30.20 -26.27
C MET A 1 17.30 29.15 -25.24
N ASP A 2 16.69 29.60 -24.14
CA ASP A 2 16.50 28.81 -22.93
C ASP A 2 15.09 28.21 -22.92
N ILE A 3 14.99 26.95 -23.29
CA ILE A 3 13.72 26.22 -23.32
C ILE A 3 13.40 25.79 -21.88
N LYS A 4 12.77 26.67 -21.10
CA LYS A 4 12.15 26.33 -19.81
C LYS A 4 10.96 25.41 -20.07
N ARG A 5 11.22 24.11 -20.06
CA ARG A 5 10.22 23.04 -20.21
C ARG A 5 9.38 22.98 -18.93
N GLN A 6 8.37 23.84 -18.85
CA GLN A 6 7.39 23.84 -17.77
C GLN A 6 6.49 22.61 -17.95
N PHE A 7 6.82 21.51 -17.27
CA PHE A 7 5.92 20.37 -17.16
C PHE A 7 4.73 20.79 -16.29
N LYS A 8 3.72 21.35 -16.94
CA LYS A 8 2.41 21.63 -16.38
C LYS A 8 1.78 20.27 -16.05
N LYS A 9 2.05 19.75 -14.85
CA LYS A 9 1.31 18.61 -14.31
C LYS A 9 -0.13 19.09 -14.17
N HIS A 10 -0.97 18.72 -15.14
CA HIS A 10 -2.41 18.78 -14.98
C HIS A 10 -2.73 17.93 -13.75
N ALA A 11 -2.89 18.59 -12.61
CA ALA A 11 -3.49 18.02 -11.43
C ALA A 11 -4.98 17.87 -11.78
N GLU A 12 -5.32 16.79 -12.48
CA GLU A 12 -6.70 16.37 -12.62
C GLU A 12 -7.26 16.20 -11.20
N GLN A 13 -8.16 17.10 -10.80
CA GLN A 13 -8.72 17.23 -9.45
C GLN A 13 -9.70 16.10 -9.10
N HIS A 14 -9.52 14.92 -9.69
CA HIS A 14 -10.15 13.67 -9.29
C HIS A 14 -9.04 12.70 -8.85
N ILE A 15 -8.30 13.11 -7.81
CA ILE A 15 -7.08 12.41 -7.33
C ILE A 15 -7.45 11.19 -6.48
N HIS A 16 -8.44 10.42 -6.91
CA HIS A 16 -8.73 9.10 -6.39
C HIS A 16 -8.52 8.13 -7.53
N SER A 17 -7.26 7.79 -7.80
CA SER A 17 -6.96 6.63 -8.64
C SER A 17 -7.77 5.43 -8.11
N PRO A 18 -8.22 4.49 -8.96
CA PRO A 18 -8.99 3.33 -8.53
C PRO A 18 -8.38 2.58 -7.34
N ALA A 19 -7.04 2.62 -7.23
CA ALA A 19 -6.30 2.09 -6.08
C ALA A 19 -6.54 2.84 -4.76
N HIS A 20 -6.65 4.18 -4.77
CA HIS A 20 -6.99 4.98 -3.59
C HIS A 20 -8.41 4.71 -3.11
N ALA A 21 -9.37 4.64 -4.04
CA ALA A 21 -10.75 4.29 -3.70
C ALA A 21 -10.83 2.91 -3.06
N LEU A 22 -10.15 1.91 -3.65
CA LEU A 22 -10.12 0.56 -3.09
C LEU A 22 -9.44 0.51 -1.71
N ALA A 23 -8.34 1.24 -1.54
CA ALA A 23 -7.66 1.32 -0.24
C ALA A 23 -8.53 1.97 0.84
N ASP A 24 -9.30 3.00 0.48
CA ASP A 24 -10.22 3.68 1.41
C ASP A 24 -11.34 2.72 1.83
N GLU A 25 -11.97 2.05 0.85
CA GLU A 25 -12.99 1.02 1.10
C GLU A 25 -12.47 -0.09 2.02
N LEU A 26 -11.27 -0.62 1.77
CA LEU A 26 -10.68 -1.67 2.61
C LEU A 26 -10.38 -1.18 4.02
N SER A 27 -9.78 0.01 4.15
CA SER A 27 -9.47 0.60 5.45
C SER A 27 -10.73 0.86 6.28
N ASN A 28 -11.82 1.28 5.64
CA ASN A 28 -13.11 1.47 6.29
C ASN A 28 -13.76 0.12 6.66
N LYS A 29 -13.75 -0.86 5.76
CA LYS A 29 -14.29 -2.21 6.02
C LYS A 29 -13.59 -2.92 7.18
N PHE A 30 -12.28 -2.75 7.31
CA PHE A 30 -11.49 -3.34 8.40
C PHE A 30 -11.38 -2.45 9.64
N SER A 31 -12.04 -1.28 9.65
CA SER A 31 -11.91 -0.27 10.71
C SER A 31 -10.45 0.10 11.01
N ASP A 32 -9.62 0.08 9.96
CA ASP A 32 -8.17 0.17 10.04
C ASP A 32 -7.62 1.36 9.24
N LYS A 33 -8.15 2.54 9.56
CA LYS A 33 -7.81 3.81 8.91
C LYS A 33 -6.33 4.18 9.05
N ARG A 34 -5.66 3.67 10.10
CA ARG A 34 -4.23 3.91 10.36
C ARG A 34 -3.32 3.24 9.33
N HIS A 35 -3.79 2.18 8.68
CA HIS A 35 -3.01 1.44 7.69
C HIS A 35 -3.51 1.70 6.25
N PHE A 36 -4.17 2.83 5.98
CA PHE A 36 -4.59 3.21 4.62
C PHE A 36 -3.44 3.08 3.59
N GLY A 37 -2.25 3.59 3.91
CA GLY A 37 -1.09 3.51 3.02
C GLY A 37 -0.64 2.08 2.71
N PHE A 38 -0.86 1.14 3.64
CA PHE A 38 -0.61 -0.28 3.40
C PHE A 38 -1.60 -0.83 2.37
N TYR A 39 -2.90 -0.59 2.54
CA TYR A 39 -3.92 -1.01 1.57
C TYR A 39 -3.74 -0.34 0.20
N LEU A 40 -3.26 0.90 0.18
CA LEU A 40 -2.91 1.60 -1.06
C LEU A 40 -1.74 0.93 -1.78
N LYS A 41 -0.67 0.61 -1.06
CA LYS A 41 0.47 -0.13 -1.64
C LYS A 41 0.01 -1.46 -2.23
N LEU A 42 -0.90 -2.16 -1.56
CA LEU A 42 -1.49 -3.39 -2.09
C LEU A 42 -2.34 -3.15 -3.33
N ALA A 43 -3.21 -2.14 -3.33
CA ALA A 43 -4.03 -1.79 -4.48
C ALA A 43 -3.21 -1.38 -5.72
N LEU A 44 -2.02 -0.83 -5.52
CA LEU A 44 -1.08 -0.50 -6.60
C LEU A 44 -0.28 -1.69 -7.11
N THR A 45 -0.12 -2.76 -6.32
CA THR A 45 0.74 -3.90 -6.64
C THR A 45 -0.03 -5.18 -6.99
N HIS A 46 -1.30 -5.24 -6.63
CA HIS A 46 -2.17 -6.40 -6.84
C HIS A 46 -3.41 -6.01 -7.63
N ASP A 47 -4.01 -7.01 -8.26
CA ASP A 47 -5.30 -6.85 -8.92
C ASP A 47 -6.40 -6.47 -7.92
N HIS A 48 -7.24 -5.50 -8.32
CA HIS A 48 -8.32 -4.99 -7.50
C HIS A 48 -9.40 -6.06 -7.22
N GLY A 49 -9.69 -6.93 -8.19
CA GLY A 49 -10.64 -8.02 -8.03
C GLY A 49 -10.15 -9.06 -7.02
N PHE A 50 -8.87 -9.39 -7.07
CA PHE A 50 -8.23 -10.26 -6.08
C PHE A 50 -8.34 -9.68 -4.66
N LEU A 51 -7.97 -8.42 -4.45
CA LEU A 51 -8.07 -7.77 -3.14
C LEU A 51 -9.50 -7.74 -2.62
N ARG A 52 -10.49 -7.48 -3.50
CA ARG A 52 -11.91 -7.48 -3.13
C ARG A 52 -12.39 -8.87 -2.70
N ARG A 53 -11.94 -9.93 -3.38
CA ARG A 53 -12.25 -11.32 -3.02
C ARG A 53 -11.70 -11.66 -1.62
N ILE A 54 -10.41 -11.40 -1.39
CA ILE A 54 -9.79 -11.65 -0.08
C ILE A 54 -10.48 -10.85 1.02
N ALA A 55 -10.87 -9.60 0.72
CA ALA A 55 -11.60 -8.80 1.68
C ALA A 55 -12.99 -9.36 2.03
N GLY A 56 -13.68 -9.96 1.06
CA GLY A 56 -14.90 -10.73 1.30
C GLY A 56 -14.66 -11.89 2.26
N GLU A 57 -13.64 -12.72 1.99
CA GLU A 57 -13.31 -13.89 2.82
C GLU A 57 -12.97 -13.50 4.28
N VAL A 58 -12.27 -12.37 4.47
CA VAL A 58 -11.97 -11.83 5.82
C VAL A 58 -13.23 -11.35 6.53
N LEU A 59 -14.13 -10.67 5.84
CA LEU A 59 -15.39 -10.18 6.42
C LEU A 59 -16.36 -11.31 6.76
N GLU A 60 -16.34 -12.40 5.98
CA GLU A 60 -17.08 -13.63 6.28
C GLU A 60 -16.47 -14.35 7.49
N SER A 61 -15.14 -14.36 7.59
CA SER A 61 -14.40 -14.89 8.74
C SER A 61 -14.41 -13.91 9.93
N LYS A 62 -15.60 -13.64 10.50
CA LYS A 62 -15.81 -12.82 11.72
C LYS A 62 -15.11 -13.33 12.98
N THR A 63 -14.29 -14.37 12.87
CA THR A 63 -13.60 -15.06 13.95
C THR A 63 -12.37 -14.31 14.46
N THR A 64 -11.85 -13.32 13.72
CA THR A 64 -10.54 -12.72 14.02
C THR A 64 -10.65 -11.32 14.59
N ARG A 65 -10.05 -11.08 15.77
CA ARG A 65 -9.96 -9.75 16.43
C ARG A 65 -9.27 -8.66 15.59
N LYS A 66 -8.52 -9.04 14.56
CA LYS A 66 -7.72 -8.14 13.71
C LYS A 66 -7.91 -8.51 12.23
N PRO A 67 -8.94 -7.97 11.56
CA PRO A 67 -9.24 -8.34 10.18
C PRO A 67 -8.13 -7.92 9.20
N GLY A 68 -7.46 -6.79 9.41
CA GLY A 68 -6.32 -6.37 8.58
C GLY A 68 -5.12 -7.34 8.61
N ALA A 69 -4.88 -8.01 9.73
CA ALA A 69 -3.82 -9.02 9.84
C ALA A 69 -4.20 -10.30 9.09
N LEU A 70 -5.47 -10.73 9.18
CA LEU A 70 -5.98 -11.86 8.41
C LEU A 70 -5.92 -11.58 6.92
N PHE A 71 -6.26 -10.35 6.51
CA PHE A 71 -6.16 -9.89 5.13
C PHE A 71 -4.73 -10.03 4.59
N ALA A 72 -3.74 -9.48 5.31
CA ALA A 72 -2.34 -9.61 4.93
C ALA A 72 -1.86 -11.07 4.89
N TYR A 73 -2.34 -11.90 5.82
CA TYR A 73 -2.04 -13.33 5.86
C TYR A 73 -2.61 -14.07 4.65
N LEU A 74 -3.88 -13.86 4.31
CA LEU A 74 -4.53 -14.47 3.15
C LEU A 74 -3.90 -13.98 1.84
N LEU A 75 -3.48 -12.72 1.79
CA LEU A 75 -2.75 -12.18 0.65
C LEU A 75 -1.42 -12.91 0.45
N LYS A 76 -0.66 -13.11 1.53
CA LYS A 76 0.60 -13.88 1.52
C LYS A 76 0.35 -15.35 1.15
N LYS A 77 -0.67 -15.97 1.74
CA LYS A 77 -1.03 -17.38 1.52
C LYS A 77 -1.40 -17.67 0.06
N ASN A 78 -2.17 -16.78 -0.56
CA ASN A 78 -2.63 -16.94 -1.93
C ASN A 78 -1.58 -16.55 -2.99
N ARG A 79 -0.45 -15.95 -2.59
CA ARG A 79 0.63 -15.55 -3.51
C ARG A 79 1.55 -16.71 -3.90
N ASN A 80 1.55 -17.79 -3.13
CA ASN A 80 2.25 -19.09 -3.22
C ASN A 80 2.99 -19.43 -1.92
N PRO A 81 3.06 -20.72 -1.53
CA PRO A 81 3.72 -21.20 -0.31
C PRO A 81 5.27 -21.12 -0.33
N ASP A 82 5.91 -20.59 -1.37
CA ASP A 82 7.36 -20.71 -1.56
C ASP A 82 8.15 -19.39 -1.60
N GLU A 83 7.49 -18.22 -1.66
CA GLU A 83 8.21 -16.94 -1.80
C GLU A 83 8.09 -16.08 -0.55
N SER A 84 8.87 -16.46 0.46
CA SER A 84 9.21 -15.60 1.59
C SER A 84 10.27 -14.58 1.15
N GLN A 85 9.86 -13.50 0.49
CA GLN A 85 10.78 -12.41 0.15
C GLN A 85 10.19 -11.04 0.54
N GLY A 86 10.88 -10.39 1.49
CA GLY A 86 11.13 -8.97 1.39
C GLY A 86 10.12 -8.00 2.01
N LEU A 87 9.82 -8.14 3.31
CA LEU A 87 9.63 -6.93 4.12
C LEU A 87 11.00 -6.38 4.50
N ASN A 88 11.81 -6.00 3.50
CA ASN A 88 12.95 -5.14 3.74
C ASN A 88 12.37 -3.76 4.10
N LYS A 89 12.35 -3.51 5.41
CA LYS A 89 12.33 -2.16 5.93
C LYS A 89 13.73 -1.60 5.71
N ASP A 90 14.01 -1.21 4.48
CA ASP A 90 15.12 -0.31 4.19
C ASP A 90 14.66 1.07 4.67
N ALA A 91 14.68 1.26 5.99
CA ALA A 91 14.83 2.58 6.56
C ALA A 91 16.23 3.04 6.15
N GLU A 92 16.26 3.63 4.96
CA GLU A 92 17.26 4.56 4.44
C GLU A 92 17.75 5.47 5.56
N ASN A 93 18.79 5.04 6.28
CA ASN A 93 19.70 5.95 6.93
C ASN A 93 20.78 6.26 5.90
N SER A 94 20.41 7.14 4.96
CA SER A 94 21.39 7.74 4.06
C SER A 94 22.32 8.67 4.83
N PRO A 95 23.59 8.71 4.43
CA PRO A 95 24.71 9.12 5.25
C PRO A 95 24.81 10.63 5.33
N SER A 96 25.17 11.15 6.50
CA SER A 96 25.74 12.50 6.60
C SER A 96 27.25 12.38 6.78
N PRO A 97 28.06 12.64 5.73
CA PRO A 97 29.45 13.01 5.91
C PRO A 97 29.48 14.51 6.26
N LYS A 98 29.90 14.85 7.48
CA LYS A 98 30.41 16.18 7.74
C LYS A 98 31.80 16.03 8.34
N SER A 99 32.75 16.11 7.43
CA SER A 99 34.13 16.48 7.66
C SER A 99 34.23 17.68 8.62
N ASP A 100 35.27 17.63 9.44
CA ASP A 100 35.88 18.69 10.25
C ASP A 100 35.74 20.11 9.67
N PRO A 101 35.70 21.13 10.55
CA PRO A 101 36.97 21.77 10.89
C PRO A 101 37.05 22.24 12.36
N LYS A 102 38.20 22.05 13.02
CA LYS A 102 39.07 23.15 13.48
C LYS A 102 40.34 22.64 14.16
#